data_AF-A0A0F9MSD6-F1
#
_entry.id   AF-A0A0F9MSD6-F1
#
_cell.length_a   1.000
_cell.length_b   1.000
_cell.length_c   1.000
_cell.angle_alpha   90.00
_cell.angle_beta   90.00
_cell.angle_gamma   90.00
#
_symmetry.space_group_name_H-M   'P 1'
#
loop_
_entity.id
_entity.type
_entity.pdbx_description
1 polymer ?
#
loop_
_entity_poly.entity_id
_entity_poly.type
_entity_poly.pdbx_seq_one_letter_code
_entity_poly.pdbx_strand_id
1 'polypeptide(L)'
;MAEKGGRMKYFGTSLAEHGHYIFEIEDMSMIKLYPNFKGLPFHPEELTNDLPKGETVFYQGGGFTVIGISGSCKDTRPGTKSIFWVQEIITYNELKNQILSNAITKAIIDTMSFKIKWRINSGKTK
;
A
#
# COMPACT_ATOMS: atom_id res chain seq x y z
N MET A 1 12.66 -24.41 6.07
CA MET A 1 12.89 -23.01 6.49
C MET A 1 11.56 -22.30 6.33
N ALA A 2 10.95 -21.83 7.41
CA ALA A 2 9.56 -21.38 7.39
C ALA A 2 9.45 -19.98 6.77
N GLU A 3 8.77 -19.87 5.63
CA GLU A 3 8.30 -18.60 5.06
C GLU A 3 7.24 -18.01 5.98
N LYS A 4 7.68 -17.27 7.01
CA LYS A 4 6.80 -16.42 7.82
C LYS A 4 6.93 -15.00 7.30
N GLY A 5 6.14 -14.71 6.29
CA GLY A 5 5.85 -13.36 5.82
C GLY A 5 4.54 -13.42 5.07
N GLY A 6 3.47 -12.87 5.64
CA GLY A 6 2.17 -12.86 4.97
C GLY A 6 2.29 -12.16 3.61
N ARG A 7 1.70 -12.72 2.56
CA ARG A 7 1.71 -12.12 1.22
C ARG A 7 1.19 -10.69 1.27
N MET A 8 1.94 -9.75 0.70
CA MET A 8 1.54 -8.35 0.65
C MET A 8 0.33 -8.19 -0.28
N LYS A 9 -0.64 -7.41 0.17
CA LYS A 9 -1.80 -7.04 -0.63
C LYS A 9 -1.74 -5.57 -1.00
N TYR A 10 -2.30 -5.26 -2.15
CA TYR A 10 -2.33 -3.93 -2.73
C TYR A 10 -3.75 -3.59 -3.18
N PHE A 11 -4.18 -2.37 -2.90
CA PHE A 11 -5.43 -1.81 -3.39
C PHE A 11 -5.15 -0.49 -4.11
N GLY A 12 -5.52 -0.43 -5.38
CA GLY A 12 -5.28 0.74 -6.23
C GLY A 12 -5.32 0.37 -7.70
N THR A 13 -4.68 1.19 -8.53
CA THR A 13 -4.56 0.95 -9.97
C THR A 13 -3.38 0.05 -10.29
N SER A 14 -3.49 -0.77 -11.34
CA SER A 14 -2.33 -1.47 -11.91
C SER A 14 -1.54 -0.54 -12.84
N LEU A 15 -0.39 -1.02 -13.34
CA LEU A 15 0.37 -0.32 -14.39
C LEU A 15 -0.40 -0.27 -15.73
N ALA A 16 -1.30 -1.22 -15.97
CA ALA A 16 -2.01 -1.38 -17.24
C ALA A 16 -3.41 -0.77 -17.23
N GLU A 17 -4.11 -0.76 -16.10
CA GLU A 17 -5.55 -0.47 -16.02
C GLU A 17 -5.86 0.72 -15.10
N HIS A 18 -6.87 1.50 -15.48
CA HIS A 18 -7.54 2.42 -14.56
C HIS A 18 -8.55 1.66 -13.69
N GLY A 19 -8.86 2.22 -12.51
CA GLY A 19 -9.79 1.64 -11.53
C GLY A 19 -9.09 0.99 -10.34
N HIS A 20 -9.77 0.97 -9.20
CA HIS A 20 -9.26 0.34 -7.98
C HIS A 20 -9.61 -1.14 -7.95
N TYR A 21 -8.60 -1.98 -7.74
CA TYR A 21 -8.77 -3.41 -7.53
C TYR A 21 -7.91 -3.86 -6.36
N ILE A 22 -8.28 -5.00 -5.76
CA ILE A 22 -7.41 -5.69 -4.81
C ILE A 22 -6.49 -6.62 -5.59
N PHE A 23 -5.22 -6.60 -5.22
CA PHE A 23 -4.20 -7.48 -5.74
C PHE A 23 -3.49 -8.19 -4.59
N GLU A 24 -3.17 -9.46 -4.79
CA GLU A 24 -2.13 -10.16 -4.03
C GLU A 24 -0.81 -10.03 -4.78
N ILE A 25 0.23 -9.62 -4.08
CA ILE A 25 1.57 -9.43 -4.61
C ILE A 25 2.41 -10.64 -4.23
N GLU A 26 2.91 -11.34 -5.24
CA GLU A 26 3.95 -12.36 -5.12
C GLU A 26 5.26 -11.80 -5.67
N ASP A 27 6.36 -12.55 -5.55
CA ASP A 27 7.71 -12.07 -5.89
C ASP A 27 7.81 -11.52 -7.33
N MET A 28 7.12 -12.16 -8.28
CA MET A 28 7.12 -11.76 -9.70
C MET A 28 5.73 -11.66 -10.31
N SER A 29 4.66 -11.80 -9.53
CA SER A 29 3.30 -11.79 -10.05
C SER A 29 2.37 -10.89 -9.23
N MET A 30 1.35 -10.34 -9.91
CA MET A 30 0.28 -9.59 -9.27
C MET A 30 -1.05 -10.22 -9.65
N ILE A 31 -1.72 -10.83 -8.68
CA ILE A 31 -2.96 -11.57 -8.90
C ILE A 31 -4.13 -10.67 -8.52
N LYS A 32 -4.96 -10.32 -9.50
CA LYS A 32 -6.19 -9.55 -9.28
C LYS A 32 -7.20 -10.41 -8.52
N LEU A 33 -7.67 -9.91 -7.39
CA LEU A 33 -8.67 -10.56 -6.53
C LEU A 33 -10.03 -9.88 -6.68
N TYR A 34 -11.09 -10.64 -6.39
CA TYR A 34 -12.41 -10.05 -6.20
C TYR A 34 -12.39 -9.13 -4.97
N PRO A 35 -12.87 -7.88 -5.07
CA PRO A 35 -12.84 -6.94 -3.96
C PRO A 35 -13.70 -7.45 -2.82
N ASN A 36 -13.06 -7.83 -1.72
CA ASN A 36 -13.72 -8.21 -0.49
C ASN A 36 -12.98 -7.57 0.69
N PHE A 37 -13.60 -6.54 1.27
CA PHE A 37 -13.08 -5.85 2.46
C PHE A 37 -13.61 -6.45 3.76
N LYS A 38 -14.48 -7.47 3.70
CA LYS A 38 -15.03 -8.12 4.89
C LYS A 38 -13.90 -8.77 5.68
N GLY A 39 -13.72 -8.34 6.92
CA GLY A 39 -12.66 -8.84 7.82
C GLY A 39 -11.40 -7.99 7.83
N LEU A 40 -11.31 -6.92 7.03
CA LEU A 40 -10.28 -5.90 7.23
C LEU A 40 -10.69 -4.99 8.40
N PRO A 41 -9.78 -4.65 9.33
CA PRO A 41 -10.06 -3.71 10.41
C PRO A 41 -9.96 -2.24 9.95
N PHE A 42 -9.85 -2.01 8.64
CA PHE A 42 -9.75 -0.71 7.98
C PHE A 42 -10.50 -0.76 6.65
N HIS A 43 -10.93 0.40 6.15
CA HIS A 43 -11.55 0.51 4.82
C HIS A 43 -10.54 1.12 3.82
N PRO A 44 -10.01 0.37 2.83
CA PRO A 44 -8.97 0.86 1.93
C PRO A 44 -9.37 2.12 1.15
N GLU A 45 -10.66 2.28 0.81
CA GLU A 45 -11.15 3.47 0.11
C GLU A 45 -11.11 4.73 0.97
N GLU A 46 -11.11 4.63 2.29
CA GLU A 46 -11.27 5.80 3.18
C GLU A 46 -9.94 6.32 3.72
N LEU A 47 -8.90 5.49 3.73
CA LEU A 47 -7.62 5.76 4.39
C LEU A 47 -6.91 7.05 3.93
N THR A 48 -7.20 7.53 2.72
CA THR A 48 -6.45 8.63 2.09
C THR A 48 -7.32 9.74 1.50
N ASN A 49 -8.64 9.71 1.74
CA ASN A 49 -9.60 10.60 1.06
C ASN A 49 -9.30 12.10 1.23
N ASP A 50 -8.83 12.50 2.41
CA ASP A 50 -8.59 13.91 2.74
C ASP A 50 -7.10 14.30 2.71
N LEU A 51 -6.26 13.46 2.10
CA LEU A 51 -4.82 13.67 2.06
C LEU A 51 -4.37 14.26 0.71
N PRO A 52 -3.51 15.29 0.72
CA PRO A 52 -2.82 15.74 -0.48
C PRO A 52 -2.09 14.61 -1.20
N LYS A 53 -2.05 14.65 -2.53
CA LYS A 53 -1.35 13.67 -3.37
C LYS A 53 0.11 13.53 -2.92
N GLY A 54 0.56 12.28 -2.74
CA GLY A 54 1.89 11.93 -2.26
C GLY A 54 2.01 11.81 -0.73
N GLU A 55 1.05 12.27 0.06
CA GLU A 55 1.04 12.03 1.51
C GLU A 55 0.79 10.56 1.84
N THR A 56 1.36 10.09 2.95
CA THR A 56 1.19 8.72 3.42
C THR A 56 0.51 8.63 4.78
N VAL A 57 -0.34 7.62 4.93
CA VAL A 57 -0.93 7.20 6.20
C VAL A 57 -0.33 5.86 6.61
N PHE A 58 -0.16 5.68 7.91
CA PHE A 58 0.23 4.41 8.52
C PHE A 58 -0.86 4.00 9.50
N TYR A 59 -1.32 2.76 9.37
CA TYR A 59 -2.30 2.16 10.26
C TYR A 59 -1.81 0.78 10.69
N GLN A 60 -2.06 0.45 11.96
CA GLN A 60 -1.79 -0.86 12.51
C GLN A 60 -2.95 -1.26 13.43
N GLY A 61 -3.52 -2.43 13.22
CA GLY A 61 -4.69 -2.89 13.96
C GLY A 61 -5.22 -4.22 13.46
N GLY A 62 -5.87 -5.00 14.34
CA GLY A 62 -6.44 -6.31 13.99
C GLY A 62 -5.44 -7.34 13.44
N GLY A 63 -4.15 -7.22 13.77
CA GLY A 63 -3.09 -8.07 13.21
C GLY A 63 -2.55 -7.60 11.86
N PHE A 64 -2.98 -6.43 11.36
CA PHE A 64 -2.55 -5.87 10.08
C PHE A 64 -1.63 -4.68 10.26
N THR A 65 -0.71 -4.52 9.31
CA THR A 65 0.10 -3.32 9.12
C THR A 65 -0.17 -2.77 7.73
N VAL A 66 -0.45 -1.47 7.63
CA VAL A 66 -0.94 -0.82 6.41
C VAL A 66 -0.20 0.49 6.15
N ILE A 67 0.20 0.71 4.90
CA ILE A 67 0.63 2.01 4.40
C ILE A 67 -0.31 2.42 3.26
N GLY A 68 -1.01 3.54 3.44
CA GLY A 68 -1.79 4.17 2.38
C GLY A 68 -1.04 5.35 1.78
N ILE A 69 -1.10 5.51 0.46
CA ILE A 69 -0.55 6.64 -0.27
C ILE A 69 -1.71 7.32 -1.00
N SER A 70 -1.85 8.63 -0.82
CA SER A 70 -2.80 9.43 -1.60
C SER A 70 -2.27 9.62 -3.02
N GLY A 71 -3.05 9.20 -4.01
CA GLY A 71 -2.67 9.11 -5.41
C GLY A 71 -2.38 7.68 -5.87
N SER A 72 -2.31 7.50 -7.19
CA SER A 72 -1.99 6.23 -7.82
C SER A 72 -1.00 6.41 -8.98
N CYS A 73 -0.46 5.30 -9.48
CA CYS A 73 0.54 5.31 -10.56
C CYS A 73 -0.03 5.71 -11.93
N LYS A 74 -1.34 5.55 -12.15
CA LYS A 74 -1.94 5.71 -13.48
C LYS A 74 -3.11 6.68 -13.50
N ASP A 75 -3.92 6.70 -12.45
CA ASP A 75 -5.09 7.56 -12.38
C ASP A 75 -4.75 8.87 -11.67
N THR A 76 -4.80 9.96 -12.42
CA THR A 76 -4.46 11.29 -11.94
C THR A 76 -5.63 12.02 -11.31
N ARG A 77 -6.86 11.50 -11.42
CA ARG A 77 -8.07 12.10 -10.87
C ARG A 77 -8.00 12.23 -9.34
N PRO A 78 -8.75 13.18 -8.75
CA PRO A 78 -8.88 13.26 -7.30
C PRO A 78 -9.43 11.97 -6.70
N GLY A 79 -9.01 11.64 -5.47
CA GLY A 79 -9.50 10.47 -4.74
C GLY A 79 -8.87 9.14 -5.14
N THR A 80 -7.82 9.13 -5.96
CA THR A 80 -7.05 7.91 -6.26
C THR A 80 -6.14 7.55 -5.09
N LYS A 81 -5.85 6.26 -4.93
CA LYS A 81 -5.08 5.77 -3.78
C LYS A 81 -4.30 4.50 -4.11
N SER A 82 -3.25 4.29 -3.33
CA SER A 82 -2.43 3.10 -3.36
C SER A 82 -2.22 2.62 -1.92
N ILE A 83 -2.95 1.58 -1.52
CA ILE A 83 -2.95 1.04 -0.17
C ILE A 83 -2.24 -0.30 -0.18
N PHE A 84 -1.20 -0.45 0.64
CA PHE A 84 -0.41 -1.66 0.79
C PHE A 84 -0.58 -2.20 2.20
N TRP A 85 -0.75 -3.52 2.35
CA TRP A 85 -0.85 -4.12 3.68
C TRP A 85 -0.36 -5.56 3.74
N VAL A 86 -0.02 -5.97 4.96
CA VAL A 86 0.28 -7.36 5.34
C VAL A 86 -0.53 -7.72 6.58
N GLN A 87 -0.86 -9.00 6.74
CA GLN A 87 -1.47 -9.54 7.96
C GLN A 87 -0.37 -9.94 8.94
N GLU A 88 0.43 -8.96 9.33
CA GLU A 88 1.49 -9.09 10.31
C GLU A 88 1.69 -7.74 11.02
N ILE A 89 2.18 -7.77 12.26
CA ILE A 89 2.50 -6.58 13.05
C ILE A 89 3.97 -6.26 12.83
N ILE A 90 4.25 -5.38 11.86
CA ILE A 90 5.59 -4.90 11.52
C ILE A 90 5.64 -3.38 11.60
N THR A 91 6.83 -2.81 11.62
CA THR A 91 7.05 -1.37 11.63
C THR A 91 6.74 -0.75 10.27
N TYR A 92 6.48 0.56 10.27
CA TYR A 92 6.37 1.35 9.05
C TYR A 92 7.57 1.17 8.11
N ASN A 93 8.79 1.13 8.67
CA ASN A 93 10.01 0.98 7.87
C ASN A 93 10.13 -0.41 7.26
N GLU A 94 9.74 -1.46 7.97
CA GLU A 94 9.72 -2.82 7.43
C GLU A 94 8.74 -2.95 6.27
N LEU A 95 7.49 -2.48 6.43
CA LEU A 95 6.51 -2.52 5.34
C LEU A 95 6.94 -1.63 4.17
N LYS A 96 7.47 -0.42 4.43
CA LYS A 96 8.04 0.44 3.40
C LYS A 96 9.16 -0.27 2.63
N ASN A 97 10.06 -0.95 3.34
CA ASN A 97 11.16 -1.67 2.71
C ASN A 97 10.64 -2.81 1.83
N GLN A 98 9.62 -3.56 2.28
CA GLN A 98 8.97 -4.60 1.47
C GLN A 98 8.35 -4.03 0.18
N ILE A 99 7.65 -2.89 0.27
CA ILE A 99 7.06 -2.19 -0.89
C ILE A 99 8.16 -1.77 -1.88
N LEU A 100 9.28 -1.26 -1.38
CA LEU A 100 10.36 -0.75 -2.21
C LEU A 100 11.32 -1.84 -2.72
N SER A 101 11.35 -3.01 -2.09
CA SER A 101 12.18 -4.15 -2.51
C SER A 101 11.48 -5.08 -3.50
N ASN A 102 10.14 -5.16 -3.48
CA ASN A 102 9.41 -5.96 -4.46
C ASN A 102 9.33 -5.22 -5.81
N ALA A 103 9.69 -5.91 -6.90
CA ALA A 103 9.82 -5.31 -8.23
C ALA A 103 8.49 -4.72 -8.76
N ILE A 104 7.35 -5.36 -8.47
CA ILE A 104 6.03 -4.91 -8.94
C ILE A 104 5.62 -3.65 -8.21
N THR A 105 5.65 -3.68 -6.88
CA THR A 105 5.26 -2.51 -6.09
C THR A 105 6.23 -1.36 -6.28
N LYS A 106 7.53 -1.64 -6.43
CA LYS A 106 8.50 -0.63 -6.82
C LYS A 106 8.16 0.00 -8.17
N ALA A 107 7.79 -0.79 -9.18
CA ALA A 107 7.38 -0.24 -10.47
C ALA A 107 6.11 0.63 -10.36
N ILE A 108 5.14 0.25 -9.53
CA ILE A 108 3.97 1.07 -9.21
C ILE A 108 4.41 2.41 -8.60
N ILE A 109 5.28 2.38 -7.59
CA ILE A 109 5.81 3.57 -6.93
C ILE A 109 6.58 4.47 -7.91
N ASP A 110 7.49 3.90 -8.70
CA ASP A 110 8.35 4.65 -9.63
C ASP A 110 7.55 5.29 -10.79
N THR A 111 6.39 4.73 -11.12
CA THR A 111 5.49 5.26 -12.17
C THR A 111 4.65 6.44 -11.66
N MET A 112 4.57 6.67 -10.35
CA MET A 112 3.83 7.82 -9.81
C MET A 112 4.45 9.14 -10.27
N SER A 113 3.65 10.00 -10.88
CA SER A 113 4.06 11.32 -11.38
C SER A 113 4.29 12.37 -10.29
N PHE A 114 4.36 11.95 -9.03
CA PHE A 114 4.46 12.80 -7.86
C PHE A 114 5.41 12.21 -6.83
N LYS A 115 5.98 13.07 -5.99
CA LYS A 115 6.87 12.65 -4.91
C LYS A 115 6.07 12.12 -3.73
N ILE A 116 6.34 10.88 -3.33
CA ILE A 116 5.79 10.30 -2.10
C ILE A 116 6.54 10.87 -0.90
N LYS A 117 5.79 11.40 0.05
CA LYS A 117 6.27 11.93 1.32
C LYS A 117 6.29 10.82 2.36
N TRP A 118 7.29 9.94 2.25
CA TRP A 118 7.50 8.91 3.27
C TRP A 118 7.70 9.57 4.64
N ARG A 119 7.00 9.09 5.67
CA ARG A 119 7.23 9.50 7.06
C ARG A 119 8.72 9.41 7.39
N ILE A 120 9.26 10.50 7.90
CA ILE A 120 10.59 10.55 8.48
C ILE A 120 10.38 10.22 9.96
N ASN A 121 10.91 9.08 10.42
CA ASN A 121 10.97 8.82 11.85
C ASN A 121 11.93 9.83 12.46
N SER A 122 11.41 10.96 12.94
CA SER A 122 12.08 11.71 13.99
C SER A 122 12.03 10.83 15.24
N GLY A 123 13.11 10.10 15.50
CA GLY A 123 13.28 9.31 16.71
C GLY A 123 13.09 10.20 17.93
N LYS A 124 11.85 10.27 18.42
CA LYS A 124 11.54 10.69 19.77
C LYS A 124 10.81 9.52 20.40
N THR A 125 11.61 8.57 20.89
CA THR A 125 11.28 7.85 22.11
C THR A 125 10.88 8.92 23.14
N LYS A 126 9.60 8.96 23.48
CA LYS A 126 9.13 9.57 24.72
C LYS A 126 9.11 8.49 25.78
#